data_AF-A0A7H9HPA1-F1
#
_entry.id   AF-A0A7H9HPA1-F1
#
_cell.length_a   1.000
_cell.length_b   1.000
_cell.length_c   1.000
_cell.angle_alpha   90.00
_cell.angle_beta   90.00
_cell.angle_gamma   90.00
#
_symmetry.space_group_name_H-M   'P 1'
#
loop_
_entity.id
_entity.type
_entity.pdbx_description
1 polymer ?
#
loop_
_entity_poly.entity_id
_entity_poly.type
_entity_poly.pdbx_seq_one_letter_code
_entity_poly.pdbx_strand_id
1 'polypeptide(L)'
;MKCVGVLALQGAFAEHVEYFEKCVADHGYEAKIVTVRTPEELAQCDALVLPGGESTSMSLIAQRTGMFAHLRKFVHDPTKAVWGTCAGLIYISQELANERELVQPLELLKVRVKRNAFGRQAQSFVQNCNFSEFIPGCHDFPAVFIRAPVIEHIFDTEAVKPLFTLENGLIVAASQGDNILATSFHPELAENDSRFHDWFLRQFVLK
;
A
#
# COMPACT_ATOMS: atom_id res chain seq x y z
N MET A 1 -8.65 21.31 0.62
CA MET A 1 -9.10 19.94 0.89
C MET A 1 -8.33 18.97 0.02
N LYS A 2 -7.56 18.05 0.63
CA LYS A 2 -6.82 17.00 -0.09
C LYS A 2 -7.76 15.88 -0.54
N CYS A 3 -7.47 15.22 -1.66
CA CYS A 3 -8.25 14.10 -2.14
C CYS A 3 -7.43 12.79 -2.06
N VAL A 4 -7.93 11.80 -1.32
CA VAL A 4 -7.30 10.48 -1.17
C VAL A 4 -8.12 9.47 -1.95
N GLY A 5 -7.51 8.95 -3.01
CA GLY A 5 -8.07 7.86 -3.81
C GLY A 5 -7.76 6.49 -3.19
N VAL A 6 -8.72 5.58 -3.27
CA VAL A 6 -8.49 4.14 -3.04
C VAL A 6 -8.83 3.40 -4.33
N LEU A 7 -7.85 2.72 -4.92
CA LEU A 7 -8.02 2.00 -6.18
C LEU A 7 -9.07 0.89 -6.01
N ALA A 8 -10.15 0.95 -6.77
CA ALA A 8 -11.32 0.07 -6.64
C ALA A 8 -11.55 -0.79 -7.91
N LEU A 9 -10.47 -1.17 -8.59
CA LEU A 9 -10.52 -2.12 -9.71
C LEU A 9 -10.77 -3.55 -9.22
N GLN A 10 -10.15 -3.91 -8.09
CA GLN A 10 -10.27 -5.20 -7.42
C GLN A 10 -9.68 -5.03 -5.99
N GLY A 11 -10.13 -5.83 -5.02
CA GLY A 11 -9.48 -5.93 -3.71
C GLY A 11 -10.29 -5.36 -2.55
N ALA A 12 -9.66 -5.30 -1.38
CA ALA A 12 -10.24 -4.84 -0.10
C ALA A 12 -10.24 -3.30 0.01
N PHE A 13 -10.84 -2.63 -0.98
CA PHE A 13 -10.87 -1.16 -1.01
C PHE A 13 -11.89 -0.57 -0.04
N ALA A 14 -12.96 -1.32 0.31
CA ALA A 14 -14.05 -0.81 1.13
C ALA A 14 -13.59 -0.54 2.57
N GLU A 15 -12.85 -1.47 3.14
CA GLU A 15 -12.28 -1.38 4.48
C GLU A 15 -11.25 -0.25 4.58
N HIS A 16 -10.46 -0.05 3.51
CA HIS A 16 -9.58 1.11 3.42
C HIS A 16 -10.36 2.44 3.45
N VAL A 17 -11.43 2.55 2.67
CA VAL A 17 -12.29 3.75 2.64
C VAL A 17 -12.88 4.01 4.03
N GLU A 18 -13.45 3.00 4.67
CA GLU A 18 -14.05 3.11 6.00
C GLU A 18 -13.05 3.66 7.04
N TYR A 19 -11.83 3.12 7.07
CA TYR A 19 -10.82 3.56 8.03
C TYR A 19 -10.32 4.99 7.75
N PHE A 20 -10.19 5.38 6.49
CA PHE A 20 -9.86 6.77 6.18
C PHE A 20 -10.99 7.73 6.54
N GLU A 21 -12.24 7.39 6.22
CA GLU A 21 -13.41 8.20 6.59
C GLU A 21 -13.52 8.34 8.11
N LYS A 22 -13.29 7.25 8.85
CA LYS A 22 -13.19 7.26 10.32
C LYS A 22 -12.11 8.22 10.80
N CYS A 23 -10.88 8.13 10.28
CA CYS A 23 -9.80 9.04 10.69
C CYS A 23 -10.12 10.50 10.39
N VAL A 24 -10.71 10.78 9.22
CA VAL A 24 -11.14 12.13 8.82
C VAL A 24 -12.19 12.67 9.77
N ALA A 25 -13.19 11.87 10.13
CA ALA A 25 -14.26 12.25 11.04
C ALA A 25 -13.75 12.45 12.48
N ASP A 26 -12.95 11.51 12.99
CA ASP A 26 -12.45 11.52 14.37
C ASP A 26 -11.50 12.72 14.64
N HIS A 27 -10.75 13.16 13.63
CA HIS A 27 -9.74 14.23 13.78
C HIS A 27 -10.11 15.55 13.07
N GLY A 28 -11.22 15.59 12.33
CA GLY A 28 -11.67 16.79 11.60
C GLY A 28 -10.74 17.20 10.45
N TYR A 29 -10.12 16.25 9.76
CA TYR A 29 -9.20 16.55 8.67
C TYR A 29 -9.90 17.09 7.42
N GLU A 30 -9.27 18.04 6.74
CA GLU A 30 -9.73 18.52 5.43
C GLU A 30 -9.30 17.58 4.30
N ALA A 31 -9.77 16.34 4.33
CA ALA A 31 -9.56 15.34 3.29
C ALA A 31 -10.87 14.73 2.80
N LYS A 32 -10.95 14.47 1.50
CA LYS A 32 -12.04 13.71 0.87
C LYS A 32 -11.52 12.34 0.46
N ILE A 33 -12.28 11.29 0.75
CA ILE A 33 -11.97 9.93 0.33
C ILE A 33 -12.81 9.58 -0.90
N VAL A 34 -12.18 9.02 -1.93
CA VAL A 34 -12.87 8.58 -3.15
C VAL A 34 -12.39 7.21 -3.59
N THR A 35 -13.30 6.37 -4.06
CA THR A 35 -12.93 5.16 -4.79
C THR A 35 -12.54 5.50 -6.21
N VAL A 36 -11.47 4.89 -6.73
CA VAL A 36 -10.94 5.16 -8.07
C VAL A 36 -11.10 3.94 -8.97
N ARG A 37 -11.92 4.08 -10.01
CA ARG A 37 -12.19 3.10 -11.07
C ARG A 37 -11.88 3.66 -12.46
N THR A 38 -11.92 4.98 -12.62
CA THR A 38 -11.68 5.67 -13.90
C THR A 38 -10.52 6.67 -13.84
N PRO A 39 -9.96 7.04 -15.00
CA PRO A 39 -8.94 8.10 -15.08
C PRO A 39 -9.40 9.46 -14.52
N GLU A 40 -10.67 9.81 -14.69
CA GLU A 40 -11.23 11.09 -14.24
C GLU A 40 -11.29 11.16 -12.71
N GLU A 41 -11.64 10.05 -12.06
CA GLU A 41 -11.60 9.93 -10.60
C GLU A 41 -10.15 10.01 -10.09
N LEU A 42 -9.21 9.33 -10.77
CA LEU A 42 -7.79 9.38 -10.42
C LEU A 42 -7.21 10.79 -10.54
N ALA A 43 -7.60 11.55 -11.58
CA ALA A 43 -7.09 12.89 -11.83
C ALA A 43 -7.42 13.88 -10.71
N GLN A 44 -8.46 13.61 -9.92
CA GLN A 44 -8.86 14.44 -8.78
C GLN A 44 -8.03 14.16 -7.52
N CYS A 45 -7.25 13.08 -7.49
CA CYS A 45 -6.57 12.60 -6.30
C CYS A 45 -5.22 13.31 -6.07
N ASP A 46 -4.89 13.58 -4.81
CA ASP A 46 -3.57 13.99 -4.33
C ASP A 46 -2.77 12.81 -3.79
N ALA A 47 -3.48 11.77 -3.33
CA ALA A 47 -2.89 10.53 -2.86
C ALA A 47 -3.64 9.32 -3.43
N LEU A 48 -2.98 8.19 -3.58
CA LEU A 48 -3.59 6.94 -4.02
C LEU A 48 -3.14 5.76 -3.15
N VAL A 49 -4.12 5.03 -2.61
CA VAL A 49 -3.91 3.74 -1.97
C VAL A 49 -4.24 2.63 -2.96
N LEU A 50 -3.29 1.72 -3.18
CA LEU A 50 -3.47 0.49 -3.92
C LEU A 50 -3.69 -0.63 -2.89
N PRO A 51 -4.92 -1.16 -2.78
CA PRO A 51 -5.29 -2.03 -1.68
C PRO A 51 -4.74 -3.46 -1.84
N GLY A 52 -4.91 -4.26 -0.79
CA GLY A 52 -4.76 -5.71 -0.85
C GLY A 52 -5.79 -6.36 -1.78
N GLY A 53 -5.53 -7.59 -2.21
CA GLY A 53 -6.38 -8.29 -3.19
C GLY A 53 -5.60 -9.31 -4.01
N GLU A 54 -5.92 -9.39 -5.29
CA GLU A 54 -5.26 -10.27 -6.27
C GLU A 54 -4.56 -9.40 -7.32
N SER A 55 -3.23 -9.31 -7.20
CA SER A 55 -2.40 -8.42 -8.02
C SER A 55 -2.47 -8.70 -9.52
N THR A 56 -2.67 -9.96 -9.93
CA THR A 56 -2.79 -10.35 -11.34
C THR A 56 -4.08 -9.79 -11.95
N SER A 57 -5.20 -9.92 -11.25
CA SER A 57 -6.50 -9.41 -11.63
C SER A 57 -6.49 -7.88 -11.68
N MET A 58 -5.90 -7.23 -10.67
CA MET A 58 -5.74 -5.78 -10.64
C MET A 58 -4.95 -5.26 -11.86
N SER A 59 -3.81 -5.90 -12.17
CA SER A 59 -2.98 -5.55 -13.34
C SER A 59 -3.72 -5.80 -14.66
N LEU A 60 -4.40 -6.94 -14.81
CA LEU A 60 -5.16 -7.29 -16.00
C LEU A 60 -6.34 -6.34 -16.25
N ILE A 61 -7.09 -5.99 -15.20
CA ILE A 61 -8.20 -5.03 -15.29
C ILE A 61 -7.65 -3.68 -15.72
N ALA A 62 -6.58 -3.19 -15.08
CA ALA A 62 -5.99 -1.90 -15.41
C ALA A 62 -5.49 -1.82 -16.87
N GLN A 63 -4.91 -2.90 -17.39
CA GLN A 63 -4.48 -2.98 -18.79
C GLN A 63 -5.69 -2.97 -19.74
N ARG A 64 -6.72 -3.78 -19.45
CA ARG A 64 -7.90 -3.91 -20.32
C ARG A 64 -8.79 -2.66 -20.35
N THR A 65 -8.80 -1.88 -19.28
CA THR A 65 -9.59 -0.63 -19.20
C THR A 65 -8.80 0.61 -19.64
N GLY A 66 -7.52 0.48 -19.99
CA GLY A 66 -6.65 1.62 -20.30
C GLY A 66 -6.20 2.43 -19.08
N MET A 67 -6.54 1.96 -17.87
CA MET A 67 -6.19 2.61 -16.60
C MET A 67 -4.69 2.52 -16.28
N PHE A 68 -3.98 1.49 -16.77
CA PHE A 68 -2.56 1.26 -16.47
C PHE A 68 -1.67 2.48 -16.74
N ALA A 69 -1.80 3.10 -17.91
CA ALA A 69 -0.98 4.26 -18.27
C ALA A 69 -1.24 5.46 -17.35
N HIS A 70 -2.50 5.64 -16.92
CA HIS A 70 -2.91 6.72 -16.01
C HIS A 70 -2.37 6.48 -14.60
N LEU A 71 -2.46 5.24 -14.11
CA LEU A 71 -1.86 4.84 -12.83
C LEU A 71 -0.35 5.04 -12.84
N ARG A 72 0.34 4.55 -13.87
CA ARG A 72 1.80 4.69 -13.98
C ARG A 72 2.19 6.16 -14.03
N LYS A 73 1.47 7.00 -14.76
CA LYS A 73 1.72 8.45 -14.75
C LYS A 73 1.49 9.07 -13.37
N PHE A 74 0.39 8.72 -12.71
CA PHE A 74 0.03 9.27 -11.40
C PHE A 74 1.07 8.92 -10.34
N VAL A 75 1.47 7.65 -10.23
CA VAL A 75 2.35 7.23 -9.13
C VAL A 75 3.78 7.75 -9.29
N HIS A 76 4.21 8.07 -10.52
CA HIS A 76 5.52 8.66 -10.80
C HIS A 76 5.54 10.19 -10.68
N ASP A 77 4.41 10.83 -10.39
CA ASP A 77 4.37 12.26 -10.08
C ASP A 77 4.86 12.49 -8.63
N PRO A 78 5.98 13.21 -8.42
CA PRO A 78 6.56 13.40 -7.09
C PRO A 78 5.67 14.23 -6.14
N THR A 79 4.65 14.91 -6.67
CA THR A 79 3.68 15.65 -5.86
C THR A 79 2.57 14.77 -5.30
N LYS A 80 2.47 13.51 -5.73
CA LYS A 80 1.44 12.57 -5.33
C LYS A 80 1.95 11.61 -4.25
N ALA A 81 1.11 11.33 -3.26
CA ALA A 81 1.39 10.29 -2.28
C ALA A 81 0.84 8.93 -2.72
N VAL A 82 1.57 7.85 -2.46
CA VAL A 82 1.21 6.49 -2.87
C VAL A 82 1.40 5.52 -1.72
N TRP A 83 0.41 4.67 -1.48
CA TRP A 83 0.53 3.58 -0.52
C TRP A 83 0.10 2.25 -1.16
N GLY A 84 1.02 1.29 -1.24
CA GLY A 84 0.70 -0.09 -1.65
C GLY A 84 0.58 -1.02 -0.44
N THR A 85 -0.61 -1.61 -0.24
CA THR A 85 -0.84 -2.66 0.78
C THR A 85 -0.95 -4.04 0.13
N CYS A 86 -0.19 -5.02 0.62
CA CYS A 86 -0.18 -6.41 0.11
C CYS A 86 -0.10 -6.49 -1.44
N ALA A 87 -1.20 -6.73 -2.14
CA ALA A 87 -1.27 -6.71 -3.61
C ALA A 87 -0.82 -5.38 -4.21
N GLY A 88 -1.12 -4.26 -3.55
CA GLY A 88 -0.61 -2.94 -3.91
C GLY A 88 0.91 -2.84 -3.83
N LEU A 89 1.55 -3.44 -2.83
CA LEU A 89 3.03 -3.50 -2.73
C LEU A 89 3.62 -4.26 -3.93
N ILE A 90 3.04 -5.40 -4.29
CA ILE A 90 3.42 -6.14 -5.51
C ILE A 90 3.28 -5.22 -6.72
N TYR A 91 2.15 -4.51 -6.83
CA TYR A 91 1.83 -3.72 -8.01
C TYR A 91 2.71 -2.48 -8.19
N ILE A 92 3.15 -1.83 -7.10
CA ILE A 92 4.06 -0.67 -7.19
C ILE A 92 5.55 -1.04 -7.26
N SER A 93 5.92 -2.30 -7.04
CA SER A 93 7.32 -2.73 -7.02
C SER A 93 8.04 -2.54 -8.35
N GLN A 94 9.38 -2.41 -8.32
CA GLN A 94 10.20 -2.36 -9.53
C GLN A 94 10.35 -3.74 -10.17
N GLU A 95 10.55 -4.77 -9.36
CA GLU A 95 10.72 -6.14 -9.85
C GLU A 95 9.96 -7.16 -9.01
N LEU A 96 9.52 -8.25 -9.67
CA LEU A 96 9.00 -9.44 -9.01
C LEU A 96 10.01 -10.59 -9.10
N ALA A 97 10.26 -11.25 -7.97
CA ALA A 97 11.16 -12.40 -7.90
C ALA A 97 10.55 -13.67 -8.50
N ASN A 98 9.22 -13.78 -8.49
CA ASN A 98 8.46 -14.91 -9.00
C ASN A 98 7.20 -14.45 -9.72
N GLU A 99 6.71 -15.28 -10.64
CA GLU A 99 5.44 -15.06 -11.35
C GLU A 99 5.36 -13.70 -12.08
N ARG A 100 6.51 -13.20 -12.55
CA ARG A 100 6.64 -11.90 -13.23
C ARG A 100 5.68 -11.74 -14.42
N GLU A 101 5.45 -12.80 -15.18
CA GLU A 101 4.57 -12.78 -16.35
C GLU A 101 3.09 -12.54 -15.99
N LEU A 102 2.71 -12.71 -14.71
CA LEU A 102 1.32 -12.58 -14.25
C LEU A 102 0.94 -11.15 -13.84
N VAL A 103 1.91 -10.25 -13.68
CA VAL A 103 1.65 -8.89 -13.20
C VAL A 103 2.58 -7.95 -13.95
N GLN A 104 2.01 -6.97 -14.65
CA GLN A 104 2.77 -5.82 -15.12
C GLN A 104 2.82 -4.80 -13.97
N PRO A 105 3.96 -4.59 -13.30
CA PRO A 105 4.05 -3.62 -12.20
C PRO A 105 4.08 -2.17 -12.72
N LEU A 106 3.84 -1.22 -11.81
CA LEU A 106 3.94 0.22 -12.07
C LEU A 106 5.39 0.75 -11.96
N GLU A 107 6.32 -0.09 -11.49
CA GLU A 107 7.76 0.18 -11.45
C GLU A 107 8.12 1.45 -10.65
N LEU A 108 7.49 1.64 -9.49
CA LEU A 108 7.64 2.85 -8.66
C LEU A 108 8.66 2.67 -7.53
N LEU A 109 8.46 1.63 -6.72
CA LEU A 109 9.25 1.37 -5.53
C LEU A 109 10.48 0.54 -5.90
N LYS A 110 11.69 1.05 -5.63
CA LYS A 110 12.99 0.47 -6.01
C LYS A 110 13.35 -0.77 -5.18
N VAL A 111 12.50 -1.78 -5.26
CA VAL A 111 12.60 -3.05 -4.55
C VAL A 111 12.23 -4.22 -5.46
N ARG A 112 12.76 -5.40 -5.10
CA ARG A 112 12.26 -6.68 -5.61
C ARG A 112 11.32 -7.30 -4.58
N VAL A 113 10.12 -7.66 -5.03
CA VAL A 113 9.09 -8.30 -4.20
C VAL A 113 8.91 -9.75 -4.60
N LYS A 114 8.76 -10.63 -3.61
CA LYS A 114 8.31 -12.01 -3.83
C LYS A 114 6.87 -12.18 -3.39
N ARG A 115 6.03 -12.70 -4.29
CA ARG A 115 4.63 -13.01 -4.02
C ARG A 115 4.52 -14.25 -3.15
N ASN A 116 3.54 -14.25 -2.24
CA ASN A 116 3.17 -15.44 -1.43
C ASN A 116 4.35 -16.06 -0.67
N ALA A 117 5.16 -15.24 -0.01
CA ALA A 117 6.49 -15.66 0.46
C ALA A 117 6.47 -16.55 1.73
N PHE A 118 5.37 -16.55 2.50
CA PHE A 118 5.25 -17.25 3.78
C PHE A 118 4.92 -18.76 3.68
N GLY A 119 5.08 -19.38 2.49
CA GLY A 119 4.85 -20.81 2.30
C GLY A 119 3.37 -21.22 2.32
N ARG A 120 3.08 -22.52 2.12
CA ARG A 120 1.70 -23.05 1.99
C ARG A 120 0.94 -23.20 3.31
N GLN A 121 1.63 -23.45 4.42
CA GLN A 121 1.01 -23.71 5.72
C GLN A 121 0.75 -22.41 6.53
N ALA A 122 1.58 -21.38 6.37
CA ALA A 122 1.44 -20.08 7.04
C ALA A 122 0.84 -19.00 6.11
N GLN A 123 -0.04 -19.41 5.17
CA GLN A 123 -0.61 -18.50 4.18
C GLN A 123 -1.48 -17.40 4.78
N SER A 124 -1.93 -17.51 6.03
CA SER A 124 -2.59 -16.40 6.72
C SER A 124 -2.31 -16.45 8.20
N PHE A 125 -1.88 -15.33 8.78
CA PHE A 125 -1.65 -15.19 10.21
C PHE A 125 -1.79 -13.73 10.65
N VAL A 126 -1.98 -13.52 11.94
CA VAL A 126 -1.97 -12.20 12.57
C VAL A 126 -0.80 -12.16 13.54
N GLN A 127 -0.05 -11.06 13.52
CA GLN A 127 1.05 -10.83 14.45
C GLN A 127 0.95 -9.41 15.00
N ASN A 128 1.01 -9.28 16.33
CA ASN A 128 1.10 -7.96 16.96
C ASN A 128 2.51 -7.43 16.77
N CYS A 129 2.63 -6.30 16.05
CA CYS A 129 3.89 -5.69 15.69
C CYS A 129 4.05 -4.33 16.36
N ASN A 130 5.25 -4.05 16.86
CA ASN A 130 5.59 -2.74 17.40
C ASN A 130 6.11 -1.83 16.28
N PHE A 131 5.28 -0.91 15.83
CA PHE A 131 5.60 0.09 14.82
C PHE A 131 5.90 1.47 15.44
N SER A 132 6.15 1.54 16.76
CA SER A 132 6.31 2.81 17.47
C SER A 132 7.52 3.65 17.03
N GLU A 133 8.48 3.04 16.34
CA GLU A 133 9.64 3.73 15.78
C GLU A 133 9.26 4.73 14.67
N PHE A 134 8.14 4.52 13.97
CA PHE A 134 7.69 5.43 12.92
C PHE A 134 6.24 5.91 13.10
N ILE A 135 5.40 5.18 13.84
CA ILE A 135 4.04 5.60 14.22
C ILE A 135 3.98 5.75 15.75
N PRO A 136 4.05 6.97 16.31
CA PRO A 136 4.04 7.18 17.76
C PRO A 136 2.86 6.48 18.44
N GLY A 137 3.13 5.70 19.50
CA GLY A 137 2.12 4.96 20.27
C GLY A 137 1.61 3.65 19.63
N CYS A 138 2.18 3.23 18.50
CA CYS A 138 1.78 2.01 17.78
C CYS A 138 2.58 0.77 18.25
N HIS A 139 2.45 0.40 19.53
CA HIS A 139 3.30 -0.63 20.14
C HIS A 139 2.88 -2.08 19.86
N ASP A 140 1.63 -2.28 19.44
CA ASP A 140 0.94 -3.57 19.48
C ASP A 140 -0.07 -3.72 18.33
N PHE A 141 0.26 -3.20 17.15
CA PHE A 141 -0.67 -3.22 16.02
C PHE A 141 -0.90 -4.65 15.51
N PRO A 142 -2.16 -5.12 15.39
CA PRO A 142 -2.47 -6.46 14.90
C PRO A 142 -2.30 -6.53 13.38
N ALA A 143 -1.06 -6.78 12.92
CA ALA A 143 -0.75 -6.86 11.51
C ALA A 143 -1.26 -8.17 10.90
N VAL A 144 -2.20 -8.05 9.96
CA VAL A 144 -2.86 -9.18 9.29
C VAL A 144 -2.11 -9.53 7.99
N PHE A 145 -1.50 -10.71 7.93
CA PHE A 145 -0.78 -11.19 6.75
C PHE A 145 -1.63 -12.26 6.05
N ILE A 146 -2.07 -11.98 4.82
CA ILE A 146 -2.84 -12.94 4.00
C ILE A 146 -2.10 -13.12 2.67
N ARG A 147 -1.52 -14.30 2.50
CA ARG A 147 -0.65 -14.67 1.37
C ARG A 147 0.38 -13.58 1.07
N ALA A 148 0.91 -12.99 2.15
CA ALA A 148 1.61 -11.73 2.08
C ALA A 148 2.86 -11.81 1.18
N PRO A 149 3.13 -10.76 0.38
CA PRO A 149 4.41 -10.59 -0.27
C PRO A 149 5.49 -10.17 0.73
N VAL A 150 6.76 -10.26 0.34
CA VAL A 150 7.88 -9.68 1.09
C VAL A 150 8.82 -8.93 0.16
N ILE A 151 9.49 -7.91 0.70
CA ILE A 151 10.58 -7.23 0.01
C ILE A 151 11.85 -8.09 0.18
N GLU A 152 12.28 -8.76 -0.89
CA GLU A 152 13.47 -9.62 -0.88
C GLU A 152 14.76 -8.82 -1.11
N HIS A 153 14.67 -7.68 -1.82
CA HIS A 153 15.84 -6.88 -2.15
C HIS A 153 15.46 -5.39 -2.28
N ILE A 154 16.33 -4.51 -1.78
CA ILE A 154 16.25 -3.07 -2.00
C ILE A 154 17.33 -2.69 -3.01
N PHE A 155 16.95 -2.09 -4.14
CA PHE A 155 17.90 -1.73 -5.21
C PHE A 155 18.66 -0.44 -4.92
N ASP A 156 18.07 0.44 -4.11
CA ASP A 156 18.61 1.76 -3.81
C ASP A 156 18.35 2.07 -2.33
N THR A 157 19.36 1.78 -1.50
CA THR A 157 19.27 1.95 -0.03
C THR A 157 19.38 3.41 0.41
N GLU A 158 19.76 4.33 -0.49
CA GLU A 158 19.72 5.77 -0.21
C GLU A 158 18.30 6.31 -0.40
N ALA A 159 17.56 5.79 -1.38
CA ALA A 159 16.19 6.21 -1.66
C ALA A 159 15.13 5.45 -0.84
N VAL A 160 15.33 4.16 -0.58
CA VAL A 160 14.35 3.28 0.08
C VAL A 160 14.80 2.96 1.50
N LYS A 161 13.95 3.28 2.47
CA LYS A 161 14.16 2.98 3.88
C LYS A 161 13.26 1.81 4.32
N PRO A 162 13.81 0.70 4.84
CA PRO A 162 12.99 -0.28 5.54
C PRO A 162 12.45 0.35 6.82
N LEU A 163 11.14 0.28 7.01
CA LEU A 163 10.44 0.78 8.21
C LEU A 163 10.23 -0.33 9.23
N PHE A 164 10.03 -1.56 8.78
CA PHE A 164 9.87 -2.70 9.67
C PHE A 164 10.32 -4.01 9.04
N THR A 165 11.07 -4.77 9.82
CA THR A 165 11.59 -6.10 9.47
C THR A 165 11.15 -7.08 10.56
N LEU A 166 10.55 -8.19 10.15
CA LEU A 166 10.18 -9.27 11.07
C LEU A 166 11.43 -9.93 11.67
N GLU A 167 11.27 -10.65 12.78
CA GLU A 167 12.37 -11.35 13.46
C GLU A 167 13.11 -12.35 12.55
N ASN A 168 12.42 -12.90 11.55
CA ASN A 168 13.01 -13.80 10.56
C ASN A 168 13.74 -13.07 9.41
N GLY A 169 13.91 -11.75 9.50
CA GLY A 169 14.65 -10.93 8.53
C GLY A 169 13.83 -10.45 7.33
N LEU A 170 12.54 -10.76 7.25
CA LEU A 170 11.70 -10.34 6.14
C LEU A 170 11.23 -8.89 6.31
N ILE A 171 11.51 -8.05 5.31
CA ILE A 171 11.06 -6.66 5.29
C ILE A 171 9.58 -6.61 4.88
N VAL A 172 8.75 -6.03 5.74
CA VAL A 172 7.28 -6.00 5.58
C VAL A 172 6.69 -4.60 5.62
N ALA A 173 7.48 -3.58 5.91
CA ALA A 173 7.13 -2.19 5.68
C ALA A 173 8.35 -1.40 5.19
N ALA A 174 8.17 -0.54 4.20
CA ALA A 174 9.21 0.31 3.66
C ALA A 174 8.62 1.64 3.15
N SER A 175 9.46 2.67 3.09
CA SER A 175 9.14 3.93 2.42
C SER A 175 10.20 4.28 1.39
N GLN A 176 9.82 5.06 0.37
CA GLN A 176 10.75 5.64 -0.59
C GLN A 176 10.46 7.13 -0.70
N GLY A 177 11.47 7.95 -0.39
CA GLY A 177 11.27 9.39 -0.22
C GLY A 177 10.17 9.71 0.80
N ASP A 178 9.51 10.84 0.59
CA ASP A 178 8.54 11.42 1.52
C ASP A 178 7.07 11.19 1.13
N ASN A 179 6.85 10.43 0.05
CA ASN A 179 5.54 10.29 -0.60
C ASN A 179 5.16 8.83 -0.93
N ILE A 180 6.05 7.85 -0.78
CA ILE A 180 5.74 6.44 -1.09
C ILE A 180 5.84 5.58 0.17
N LEU A 181 4.77 4.85 0.45
CA LEU A 181 4.67 3.86 1.52
C LEU A 181 4.33 2.49 0.95
N ALA A 182 4.89 1.43 1.53
CA ALA A 182 4.55 0.06 1.21
C ALA A 182 4.47 -0.81 2.45
N THR A 183 3.44 -1.66 2.51
CA THR A 183 3.25 -2.64 3.58
C THR A 183 2.86 -4.00 3.00
N SER A 184 3.42 -5.07 3.54
CA SER A 184 3.11 -6.45 3.14
C SER A 184 1.82 -6.99 3.76
N PHE A 185 1.38 -6.40 4.87
CA PHE A 185 0.17 -6.76 5.61
C PHE A 185 -1.02 -5.87 5.22
N HIS A 186 -2.19 -6.25 5.74
CA HIS A 186 -3.49 -5.64 5.53
C HIS A 186 -3.90 -4.80 6.75
N PRO A 187 -3.45 -3.53 6.85
CA PRO A 187 -3.87 -2.65 7.95
C PRO A 187 -5.37 -2.35 7.94
N GLU A 188 -6.04 -2.48 6.80
CA GLU A 188 -7.49 -2.35 6.66
C GLU A 188 -8.26 -3.49 7.33
N LEU A 189 -7.60 -4.60 7.69
CA LEU A 189 -8.19 -5.73 8.39
C LEU A 189 -7.83 -5.76 9.88
N ALA A 190 -7.11 -4.74 10.38
CA ALA A 190 -6.77 -4.62 11.79
C ALA A 190 -8.00 -4.19 12.59
N GLU A 191 -8.56 -5.07 13.43
CA GLU A 191 -9.84 -4.88 14.12
C GLU A 191 -9.96 -3.52 14.83
N ASN A 192 -10.71 -2.59 14.24
CA ASN A 192 -10.93 -1.21 14.72
C ASN A 192 -9.66 -0.38 14.97
N ASP A 193 -8.53 -0.74 14.36
CA ASP A 193 -7.26 -0.05 14.53
C ASP A 193 -6.85 0.69 13.25
N SER A 194 -7.19 1.97 13.18
CA SER A 194 -6.90 2.84 12.03
C SER A 194 -5.59 3.64 12.17
N ARG A 195 -4.70 3.27 13.11
CA ARG A 195 -3.43 4.00 13.37
C ARG A 195 -2.56 4.15 12.12
N PHE A 196 -2.53 3.16 11.22
CA PHE A 196 -1.80 3.26 9.95
C PHE A 196 -2.44 4.24 8.98
N HIS A 197 -3.76 4.26 8.86
CA HIS A 197 -4.48 5.17 7.97
C HIS A 197 -4.36 6.61 8.45
N ASP A 198 -4.51 6.85 9.76
CA ASP A 198 -4.26 8.16 10.37
C ASP A 198 -2.82 8.63 10.10
N TRP A 199 -1.85 7.75 10.36
CA TRP A 199 -0.45 8.05 10.13
C TRP A 199 -0.16 8.35 8.65
N PHE A 200 -0.73 7.60 7.71
CA PHE A 200 -0.59 7.86 6.28
C PHE A 200 -1.14 9.25 5.90
N LEU A 201 -2.35 9.59 6.38
CA LEU A 201 -2.94 10.92 6.15
C LEU A 201 -2.01 12.03 6.63
N ARG A 202 -1.54 11.94 7.88
CA ARG A 202 -0.70 12.97 8.49
C ARG A 202 0.69 13.07 7.85
N GLN A 203 1.34 11.94 7.60
CA GLN A 203 2.75 11.88 7.20
C GLN A 203 2.97 11.87 5.70
N PHE A 204 1.94 11.74 4.87
CA PHE A 204 2.11 11.67 3.42
C PHE A 204 1.14 12.59 2.67
N VAL A 205 -0.05 12.85 3.21
CA VAL A 205 -1.12 13.56 2.48
C VAL A 205 -1.29 15.01 2.94
N LEU A 206 -1.35 15.24 4.25
CA LEU A 206 -1.74 16.52 4.88
C LEU A 206 -0.55 17.42 5.22
N LYS A 207 0.63 17.16 4.65
CA LYS A 207 1.80 18.03 4.78
C LYS A 207 1.53 19.44 4.24
#